data_AF-A0A1T2KUJ9-F1
#
_entry.id   AF-A0A1T2KUJ9-F1
#
_cell.length_a   1.000
_cell.length_b   1.000
_cell.length_c   1.000
_cell.angle_alpha   90.00
_cell.angle_beta   90.00
_cell.angle_gamma   90.00
#
_symmetry.space_group_name_H-M   'P 1'
#
loop_
_entity.id
_entity.type
_entity.pdbx_description
1 polymer ?
#
loop_
_entity_poly.entity_id
_entity_poly.type
_entity_poly.pdbx_seq_one_letter_code
_entity_poly.pdbx_strand_id
1 'polypeptide(L)'
;MRSRIPQAQVDSSHAVEITERVWWVGYTIPDDHFQSHAYLIEQGDQSVLIDPGSPITFDQTLRKIEEIIPFSHIRYFVCHHQDPDITAALPEIDARLEREYAVVVTHGRAAVLIKHYGLDIPFWHIEELDIPFWHIEENEWSLQLEDRELRFVFTPYAHFAGAFCIFDNISKVLFSSDLFGGINEEFELFAESESYAESMRLFHEHYIPSREVMGFALTRIQEYPIETIAPQHGSIIRGGLVEYCINTLRKMDCGLYLLARGSTDIERLSMFNATLRDISSTMIVSRDFKEIAENMLEIAKRILPATRLEFHAQLDGDQVWHLAPDSHYRGSLKEPPWFVSRMFGINRDEWLNLYSGSFDLLDINEREHADRHGMLLPLFKPEDDWVFGVAVIYLGRPVMPNKEIERIIEQMVSALQVAVERETVYRSVDLERQVLYERSIRDPLTGLFNRLYMEDTLHRLLEIHDRSDSTPIALALIDLDHFKQVNDSYGHVQGDHVLVRVAETIRSPARAGDLPVRLGGEEFGLFVVGEPALDIIGIAERMRQQIGDMSYAEPLHELQVTVSVGTAIRQQGEGLNKFIDCTDRALYSAKNEGRNQEWIADGTRTDPQGKFGFE
;
A
#
# COMPACT_ATOMS: atom_id res chain seq x y z
N MET A 1 -18.47 26.40 38.30
CA MET A 1 -17.92 25.56 37.21
C MET A 1 -16.44 25.86 37.09
N ARG A 2 -15.59 25.10 37.80
CA ARG A 2 -14.15 25.10 37.48
C ARG A 2 -13.96 24.45 36.11
N SER A 3 -13.07 25.01 35.29
CA SER A 3 -12.80 24.53 33.93
C SER A 3 -12.26 23.11 33.96
N ARG A 4 -12.88 22.19 33.21
CA ARG A 4 -12.37 20.82 33.03
C ARG A 4 -11.00 20.89 32.34
N ILE A 5 -10.02 20.16 32.86
CA ILE A 5 -8.69 20.05 32.25
C ILE A 5 -8.82 19.27 30.93
N PRO A 6 -8.48 19.86 29.76
CA PRO A 6 -8.44 19.14 28.48
C PRO A 6 -7.29 18.11 28.46
N GLN A 7 -7.42 17.05 27.68
CA GLN A 7 -6.36 16.02 27.50
C GLN A 7 -5.00 16.64 27.14
N ALA A 8 -4.98 17.65 26.27
CA ALA A 8 -3.77 18.38 25.88
C ALA A 8 -3.03 19.12 27.02
N GLN A 9 -3.63 19.24 28.21
CA GLN A 9 -3.03 19.88 29.39
C GLN A 9 -2.71 18.89 30.51
N VAL A 10 -2.89 17.58 30.27
CA VAL A 10 -2.60 16.54 31.25
C VAL A 10 -1.11 16.27 31.28
N ASP A 11 -0.47 16.61 32.40
CA ASP A 11 0.87 16.13 32.72
C ASP A 11 0.75 14.84 33.52
N SER A 12 0.98 13.71 32.87
CA SER A 12 0.87 12.39 33.49
C SER A 12 1.98 12.09 34.51
N SER A 13 2.96 12.97 34.70
CA SER A 13 4.00 12.81 35.73
C SER A 13 3.54 13.19 37.14
N HIS A 14 2.50 14.02 37.26
CA HIS A 14 1.94 14.50 38.53
C HIS A 14 0.56 13.90 38.81
N ALA A 15 0.05 14.11 40.02
CA ALA A 15 -1.34 13.81 40.34
C ALA A 15 -2.31 14.74 39.58
N VAL A 16 -3.40 14.19 39.05
CA VAL A 16 -4.35 14.96 38.22
C VAL A 16 -5.72 14.99 38.90
N GLU A 17 -6.20 16.18 39.27
CA GLU A 17 -7.56 16.35 39.82
C GLU A 17 -8.60 16.10 38.72
N ILE A 18 -9.39 15.03 38.88
CA ILE A 18 -10.45 14.68 37.92
C ILE A 18 -11.69 15.54 38.19
N THR A 19 -12.01 15.72 39.47
CA THR A 19 -13.08 16.53 40.03
C THR A 19 -12.75 16.82 41.50
N GLU A 20 -13.55 17.65 42.17
CA GLU A 20 -13.26 18.14 43.52
C GLU A 20 -12.90 17.02 44.50
N ARG A 21 -11.65 17.05 45.02
CA ARG A 21 -11.09 16.06 45.96
C ARG A 21 -11.02 14.62 45.42
N VAL A 22 -11.07 14.43 44.10
CA VAL A 22 -10.92 13.14 43.43
C VAL A 22 -9.80 13.23 42.42
N TRP A 23 -8.79 12.39 42.61
CA TRP A 23 -7.51 12.50 41.92
C TRP A 23 -7.19 11.20 41.19
N TRP A 24 -6.66 11.33 39.98
CA TRP A 24 -5.94 10.25 39.31
C TRP A 24 -4.50 10.25 39.81
N VAL A 25 -4.06 9.10 40.34
CA VAL A 25 -2.70 8.89 40.88
C VAL A 25 -2.03 7.67 40.24
N GLY A 26 -2.50 7.24 39.06
CA GLY A 26 -1.90 6.16 38.29
C GLY A 26 -0.57 6.55 37.63
N TYR A 27 0.09 5.58 37.00
CA TYR A 27 1.33 5.78 36.25
C TYR A 27 1.22 5.18 34.86
N THR A 28 1.65 5.94 33.85
CA THR A 28 1.68 5.46 32.46
C THR A 28 2.92 4.62 32.24
N ILE A 29 2.74 3.31 31.99
CA ILE A 29 3.83 2.41 31.62
C ILE A 29 4.13 2.61 30.12
N PRO A 30 5.36 2.97 29.72
CA PRO A 30 5.70 3.11 28.30
C PRO A 30 5.45 1.81 27.54
N ASP A 31 4.89 1.93 26.32
CA ASP A 31 4.60 0.81 25.41
C ASP A 31 3.61 -0.24 25.94
N ASP A 32 2.85 0.07 26.99
CA ASP A 32 1.77 -0.79 27.49
C ASP A 32 0.41 -0.31 26.97
N HIS A 33 -0.27 -1.15 26.19
CA HIS A 33 -1.61 -0.84 25.68
C HIS A 33 -2.72 -1.08 26.72
N PHE A 34 -2.38 -1.71 27.86
CA PHE A 34 -3.29 -2.06 28.94
C PHE A 34 -2.89 -1.35 30.24
N GLN A 35 -3.15 -0.06 30.29
CA GLN A 35 -2.79 0.81 31.40
C GLN A 35 -3.71 0.56 32.60
N SER A 36 -3.14 0.48 33.81
CA SER A 36 -3.88 0.37 35.07
C SER A 36 -3.88 1.69 35.83
N HIS A 37 -5.06 2.11 36.29
CA HIS A 37 -5.28 3.37 37.00
C HIS A 37 -5.55 3.13 38.48
N ALA A 38 -4.98 4.01 39.30
CA ALA A 38 -5.30 4.14 40.71
C ALA A 38 -5.92 5.53 40.96
N TYR A 39 -6.90 5.59 41.85
CA TYR A 39 -7.62 6.83 42.17
C TYR A 39 -7.58 7.13 43.67
N LEU A 40 -7.45 8.42 44.02
CA LEU A 40 -7.43 8.89 45.40
C LEU A 40 -8.62 9.81 45.67
N ILE A 41 -9.38 9.51 46.71
CA ILE A 41 -10.37 10.42 47.29
C ILE A 41 -9.76 11.07 48.52
N GLU A 42 -9.58 12.39 48.45
CA GLU A 42 -9.03 13.19 49.53
C GLU A 42 -10.10 13.49 50.58
N GLN A 43 -9.90 12.99 51.80
CA GLN A 43 -10.85 13.12 52.91
C GLN A 43 -10.13 13.16 54.27
N GLY A 44 -9.13 14.03 54.41
CA GLY A 44 -8.37 14.13 55.65
C GLY A 44 -7.76 12.78 56.02
N ASP A 45 -7.87 12.38 57.29
CA ASP A 45 -7.36 11.11 57.79
C ASP A 45 -8.25 9.88 57.47
N GLN A 46 -9.33 10.08 56.68
CA GLN A 46 -10.24 9.06 56.17
C GLN A 46 -10.13 8.90 54.65
N SER A 47 -9.00 9.31 54.06
CA SER A 47 -8.81 9.26 52.60
C SER A 47 -8.85 7.82 52.07
N VAL A 48 -9.27 7.69 50.81
CA VAL A 48 -9.56 6.41 50.18
C VAL A 48 -8.68 6.23 48.94
N LEU A 49 -7.88 5.17 48.91
CA LEU A 49 -7.16 4.74 47.72
C LEU A 49 -7.94 3.62 47.04
N ILE A 50 -8.24 3.78 45.77
CA ILE A 50 -9.04 2.86 44.96
C ILE A 50 -8.13 2.19 43.95
N ASP A 51 -8.18 0.85 43.93
CA ASP A 51 -7.37 -0.05 43.11
C ASP A 51 -5.88 0.30 43.16
N PRO A 52 -5.21 0.02 44.30
CA PRO A 52 -3.85 0.50 44.58
C PRO A 52 -2.78 0.06 43.58
N GLY A 53 -3.04 -1.01 42.83
CA GLY A 53 -2.25 -1.38 41.67
C GLY A 53 -1.31 -2.55 41.93
N SER A 54 -0.16 -2.51 41.25
CA SER A 54 0.89 -3.51 41.35
C SER A 54 2.24 -2.88 41.72
N PRO A 55 3.24 -3.67 42.13
CA PRO A 55 4.59 -3.17 42.43
C PRO A 55 5.28 -2.49 41.23
N ILE A 56 4.76 -2.68 40.01
CA ILE A 56 5.28 -2.05 38.79
C ILE A 56 5.06 -0.53 38.83
N THR A 57 3.93 -0.08 39.38
CA THR A 57 3.47 1.31 39.33
C THR A 57 3.41 1.98 40.70
N PHE A 58 3.44 1.19 41.79
CA PHE A 58 3.09 1.69 43.12
C PHE A 58 4.03 2.78 43.65
N ASP A 59 5.34 2.72 43.39
CA ASP A 59 6.27 3.76 43.83
C ASP A 59 5.93 5.13 43.21
N GLN A 60 5.50 5.17 41.95
CA GLN A 60 5.05 6.38 41.27
C GLN A 60 3.69 6.83 41.80
N THR A 61 2.77 5.90 42.03
CA THR A 61 1.47 6.19 42.66
C THR A 61 1.63 6.78 44.05
N LEU A 62 2.53 6.23 44.87
CA LEU A 62 2.86 6.74 46.20
C LEU A 62 3.38 8.18 46.15
N ARG A 63 4.32 8.48 45.23
CA ARG A 63 4.82 9.85 45.04
C ARG A 63 3.68 10.83 44.73
N LYS A 64 2.76 10.45 43.84
CA LYS A 64 1.60 11.28 43.47
C LYS A 64 0.60 11.45 44.61
N ILE A 65 0.42 10.41 45.43
CA ILE A 65 -0.40 10.52 46.65
C ILE A 65 0.23 11.55 47.59
N GLU A 66 1.55 11.48 47.82
CA GLU A 66 2.29 12.39 48.71
C GLU A 66 2.33 13.85 48.21
N GLU A 67 2.05 14.11 46.93
CA GLU A 67 1.81 15.47 46.41
C GLU A 67 0.51 16.08 46.95
N ILE A 68 -0.48 15.26 47.31
CA ILE A 68 -1.83 15.67 47.71
C ILE A 68 -1.97 15.59 49.24
N ILE A 69 -1.69 14.43 49.82
CA ILE A 69 -1.83 14.14 51.26
C ILE A 69 -0.67 13.26 51.75
N PRO A 70 -0.31 13.32 53.04
CA PRO A 70 0.58 12.31 53.63
C PRO A 70 0.02 10.90 53.40
N PHE A 71 0.84 9.92 52.97
CA PHE A 71 0.38 8.55 52.75
C PHE A 71 -0.36 7.96 53.98
N SER A 72 0.08 8.33 55.18
CA SER A 72 -0.57 7.94 56.43
C SER A 72 -2.03 8.39 56.54
N HIS A 73 -2.49 9.39 55.79
CA HIS A 73 -3.88 9.86 55.81
C HIS A 73 -4.86 8.92 55.08
N ILE A 74 -4.36 7.93 54.34
CA ILE A 74 -5.21 6.91 53.72
C ILE A 74 -5.64 5.92 54.78
N ARG A 75 -6.96 5.80 54.97
CA ARG A 75 -7.57 4.82 55.89
C ARG A 75 -8.11 3.61 55.14
N TYR A 76 -8.66 3.82 53.95
CA TYR A 76 -9.39 2.79 53.21
C TYR A 76 -8.66 2.47 51.92
N PHE A 77 -8.25 1.20 51.76
CA PHE A 77 -7.66 0.66 50.53
C PHE A 77 -8.70 -0.21 49.84
N VAL A 78 -9.39 0.35 48.86
CA VAL A 78 -10.49 -0.35 48.17
C VAL A 78 -9.94 -1.18 47.02
N CYS A 79 -10.27 -2.48 47.01
CA CYS A 79 -9.94 -3.39 45.91
C CYS A 79 -11.26 -3.91 45.32
N HIS A 80 -11.56 -3.55 44.07
CA HIS A 80 -12.82 -3.95 43.44
C HIS A 80 -12.91 -5.47 43.19
N HIS A 81 -11.78 -6.13 42.94
CA HIS A 81 -11.64 -7.59 42.86
C HIS A 81 -10.20 -8.02 43.20
N GLN A 82 -9.91 -9.31 43.08
CA GLN A 82 -8.65 -9.93 43.51
C GLN A 82 -7.48 -9.80 42.53
N ASP A 83 -7.67 -9.21 41.34
CA ASP A 83 -6.69 -9.41 40.27
C ASP A 83 -5.35 -8.73 40.59
N PRO A 84 -4.23 -9.23 40.05
CA PRO A 84 -2.90 -8.78 40.45
C PRO A 84 -2.62 -7.30 40.12
N ASP A 85 -3.23 -6.78 39.09
CA ASP A 85 -3.15 -5.39 38.65
C ASP A 85 -3.92 -4.42 39.57
N ILE A 86 -4.71 -4.93 40.52
CA ILE A 86 -5.37 -4.17 41.59
C ILE A 86 -4.69 -4.40 42.94
N THR A 87 -4.36 -5.66 43.24
CA THR A 87 -4.05 -6.11 44.60
C THR A 87 -2.56 -6.40 44.86
N ALA A 88 -1.73 -6.54 43.83
CA ALA A 88 -0.35 -6.99 44.03
C ALA A 88 0.53 -5.96 44.75
N ALA A 89 0.13 -4.68 44.80
CA ALA A 89 0.82 -3.65 45.59
C ALA A 89 0.53 -3.75 47.10
N LEU A 90 -0.48 -4.53 47.52
CA LEU A 90 -0.89 -4.59 48.93
C LEU A 90 0.23 -5.04 49.90
N PRO A 91 1.10 -6.03 49.61
CA PRO A 91 2.22 -6.36 50.49
C PRO A 91 3.21 -5.20 50.70
N GLU A 92 3.39 -4.38 49.67
CA GLU A 92 4.29 -3.23 49.71
C GLU A 92 3.65 -2.05 50.46
N ILE A 93 2.34 -1.86 50.32
CA ILE A 93 1.52 -0.95 51.12
C ILE A 93 1.61 -1.33 52.60
N ASP A 94 1.33 -2.59 52.91
CA ASP A 94 1.30 -3.15 54.25
C ASP A 94 2.64 -2.93 54.98
N ALA A 95 3.75 -3.21 54.31
CA ALA A 95 5.09 -3.00 54.85
C ALA A 95 5.44 -1.53 55.14
N ARG A 96 4.73 -0.57 54.53
CA ARG A 96 4.97 0.88 54.68
C ARG A 96 3.94 1.56 55.61
N LEU A 97 2.90 0.85 56.02
CA LEU A 97 1.87 1.43 56.89
C LEU A 97 2.37 1.54 58.33
N GLU A 98 2.30 2.74 58.87
CA GLU A 98 2.62 3.02 60.28
C GLU A 98 1.37 3.05 61.18
N ARG A 99 0.17 2.89 60.61
CA ARG A 99 -1.12 3.08 61.31
C ARG A 99 -1.83 1.78 61.65
N GLU A 100 -2.40 1.71 62.85
CA GLU A 100 -3.21 0.57 63.33
C GLU A 100 -4.62 0.49 62.72
N TYR A 101 -5.14 1.56 62.09
CA TYR A 101 -6.55 1.66 61.65
C TYR A 101 -6.75 1.69 60.13
N ALA A 102 -5.71 1.38 59.35
CA ALA A 102 -5.87 1.19 57.91
C ALA A 102 -6.61 -0.13 57.64
N VAL A 103 -7.48 -0.16 56.65
CA VAL A 103 -8.28 -1.35 56.32
C VAL A 103 -8.33 -1.57 54.82
N VAL A 104 -8.33 -2.83 54.41
CA VAL A 104 -8.67 -3.21 53.03
C VAL A 104 -10.18 -3.34 52.93
N VAL A 105 -10.78 -2.63 51.98
CA VAL A 105 -12.22 -2.66 51.70
C VAL A 105 -12.46 -3.44 50.42
N THR A 106 -13.19 -4.55 50.50
CA THR A 106 -13.48 -5.38 49.33
C THR A 106 -14.71 -6.24 49.56
N HIS A 107 -15.13 -6.99 48.54
CA HIS A 107 -16.19 -7.98 48.66
C HIS A 107 -15.65 -9.26 49.32
N GLY A 108 -16.45 -9.93 50.16
CA GLY A 108 -16.01 -11.12 50.92
C GLY A 108 -15.46 -12.25 50.04
N ARG A 109 -15.94 -12.39 48.80
CA ARG A 109 -15.36 -13.34 47.81
C ARG A 109 -13.92 -13.01 47.43
N ALA A 110 -13.57 -11.73 47.28
CA ALA A 110 -12.21 -11.30 46.99
C ALA A 110 -11.33 -11.38 48.25
N ALA A 111 -11.87 -11.03 49.42
CA ALA A 111 -11.15 -11.13 50.70
C ALA A 111 -10.59 -12.54 50.97
N VAL A 112 -11.36 -13.59 50.63
CA VAL A 112 -10.91 -14.99 50.75
C VAL A 112 -9.69 -15.30 49.89
N LEU A 113 -9.46 -14.56 48.80
CA LEU A 113 -8.30 -14.73 47.92
C LEU A 113 -7.17 -13.81 48.36
N ILE A 114 -7.46 -12.55 48.65
CA ILE A 114 -6.48 -11.53 49.06
C ILE A 114 -5.77 -11.90 50.36
N LYS A 115 -6.43 -12.61 51.29
CA LYS A 115 -5.79 -13.10 52.54
C LYS A 115 -4.52 -13.92 52.30
N HIS A 116 -4.36 -14.52 51.12
CA HIS A 116 -3.20 -15.33 50.77
C HIS A 116 -1.92 -14.51 50.53
N TYR A 117 -2.02 -13.17 50.44
CA TYR A 117 -0.86 -12.29 50.52
C TYR A 117 -0.24 -12.26 51.92
N GLY A 118 -0.97 -12.69 52.97
CA GLY A 118 -0.46 -12.74 54.33
C GLY A 118 -0.19 -11.37 54.94
N LEU A 119 -1.03 -10.38 54.63
CA LEU A 119 -0.86 -9.01 55.14
C LEU A 119 -1.24 -8.89 56.62
N ASP A 120 -0.61 -7.93 57.28
CA ASP A 120 -0.92 -7.50 58.65
C ASP A 120 -2.12 -6.53 58.68
N ILE A 121 -2.30 -5.71 57.65
CA ILE A 121 -3.46 -4.80 57.51
C ILE A 121 -4.77 -5.62 57.55
N PRO A 122 -5.72 -5.26 58.43
CA PRO A 122 -6.95 -6.02 58.57
C PRO A 122 -7.85 -5.93 57.34
N PHE A 123 -8.40 -7.09 57.01
CA PHE A 123 -9.52 -7.30 56.08
C PHE A 123 -10.76 -7.86 56.81
N TRP A 124 -10.56 -8.27 58.07
CA TRP A 124 -11.51 -8.92 58.97
C TRP A 124 -11.52 -8.17 60.29
N HIS A 125 -12.60 -8.33 61.06
CA HIS A 125 -12.73 -7.71 62.37
C HIS A 125 -11.60 -8.13 63.32
N ILE A 126 -10.97 -7.15 63.97
CA ILE A 126 -10.08 -7.37 65.11
C ILE A 126 -10.85 -6.88 66.35
N GLU A 127 -11.42 -7.82 67.12
CA GLU A 127 -12.19 -7.53 68.33
C GLU A 127 -11.38 -6.69 69.34
N GLU A 128 -10.07 -6.88 69.43
CA GLU A 128 -9.22 -6.14 70.38
C GLU A 128 -8.99 -4.66 70.01
N LEU A 129 -9.20 -4.28 68.74
CA LEU A 129 -8.93 -2.92 68.23
C LEU A 129 -10.20 -2.13 67.88
N ASP A 130 -11.38 -2.71 68.06
CA ASP A 130 -12.69 -2.14 67.65
C ASP A 130 -12.73 -1.72 66.17
N ILE A 131 -11.96 -2.41 65.33
CA ILE A 131 -11.91 -2.17 63.88
C ILE A 131 -12.99 -3.04 63.24
N PRO A 132 -14.06 -2.45 62.65
CA PRO A 132 -15.17 -3.22 62.09
C PRO A 132 -14.74 -4.06 60.88
N PHE A 133 -15.48 -5.14 60.62
CA PHE A 133 -15.40 -5.93 59.39
C PHE A 133 -15.57 -5.00 58.17
N TRP A 134 -14.70 -5.06 57.15
CA TRP A 134 -14.87 -4.28 55.91
C TRP A 134 -15.11 -5.16 54.69
N HIS A 135 -15.99 -6.13 54.84
CA HIS A 135 -16.71 -6.73 53.72
C HIS A 135 -17.86 -5.79 53.33
N ILE A 136 -17.88 -5.33 52.08
CA ILE A 136 -18.87 -4.33 51.64
C ILE A 136 -20.33 -4.82 51.83
N GLU A 137 -20.57 -6.12 51.71
CA GLU A 137 -21.90 -6.72 51.87
C GLU A 137 -22.42 -6.72 53.31
N GLU A 138 -21.53 -6.62 54.30
CA GLU A 138 -21.87 -6.56 55.73
C GLU A 138 -22.04 -5.11 56.22
N ASN A 139 -21.59 -4.14 55.41
CA ASN A 139 -21.64 -2.70 55.70
C ASN A 139 -22.70 -1.98 54.85
N GLU A 140 -23.84 -2.64 54.62
CA GLU A 140 -24.99 -2.08 53.89
C GLU A 140 -24.64 -1.50 52.50
N TRP A 141 -23.57 -2.00 51.86
CA TRP A 141 -23.09 -1.51 50.57
C TRP A 141 -22.82 0.01 50.57
N SER A 142 -22.36 0.54 51.70
CA SER A 142 -21.98 1.95 51.85
C SER A 142 -20.77 2.13 52.74
N LEU A 143 -19.94 3.12 52.42
CA LEU A 143 -18.87 3.63 53.28
C LEU A 143 -19.16 5.09 53.56
N GLN A 144 -19.48 5.40 54.83
CA GLN A 144 -19.65 6.77 55.28
C GLN A 144 -18.32 7.41 55.62
N LEU A 145 -18.07 8.56 55.00
CA LEU A 145 -16.99 9.46 55.32
C LEU A 145 -17.58 10.74 55.95
N GLU A 146 -16.72 11.68 56.37
CA GLU A 146 -17.16 12.89 57.08
C GLU A 146 -18.26 13.70 56.35
N ASP A 147 -18.09 13.97 55.06
CA ASP A 147 -19.05 14.77 54.27
C ASP A 147 -19.52 14.10 52.97
N ARG A 148 -19.12 12.85 52.74
CA ARG A 148 -19.49 12.09 51.54
C ARG A 148 -19.83 10.64 51.86
N GLU A 149 -20.61 10.05 50.98
CA GLU A 149 -20.99 8.65 51.03
C GLU A 149 -20.51 7.95 49.76
N LEU A 150 -19.77 6.85 49.94
CA LEU A 150 -19.39 5.98 48.85
C LEU A 150 -20.33 4.79 48.80
N ARG A 151 -21.14 4.70 47.74
CA ARG A 151 -22.10 3.62 47.53
C ARG A 151 -21.45 2.52 46.69
N PHE A 152 -21.45 1.29 47.20
CA PHE A 152 -20.93 0.12 46.49
C PHE A 152 -22.03 -0.48 45.61
N VAL A 153 -21.81 -0.51 44.30
CA VAL A 153 -22.75 -1.04 43.31
C VAL A 153 -22.31 -2.46 42.96
N PHE A 154 -23.06 -3.47 43.39
CA PHE A 154 -22.70 -4.85 43.11
C PHE A 154 -22.86 -5.20 41.63
N THR A 155 -21.76 -5.62 40.99
CA THR A 155 -21.68 -5.99 39.58
C THR A 155 -21.13 -7.42 39.43
N PRO A 156 -21.84 -8.42 39.97
CA PRO A 156 -21.34 -9.78 40.05
C PRO A 156 -21.02 -10.33 38.67
N TYR A 157 -19.89 -11.02 38.57
CA TYR A 157 -19.36 -11.65 37.37
C TYR A 157 -18.93 -10.66 36.28
N ALA A 158 -18.71 -9.37 36.59
CA ALA A 158 -18.21 -8.37 35.63
C ALA A 158 -16.79 -7.88 36.01
N HIS A 159 -15.72 -8.64 35.75
CA HIS A 159 -15.72 -10.06 35.33
C HIS A 159 -15.63 -11.05 36.51
N PHE A 160 -15.32 -10.57 37.71
CA PHE A 160 -15.21 -11.42 38.90
C PHE A 160 -16.56 -11.60 39.62
N ALA A 161 -16.78 -12.80 40.18
CA ALA A 161 -18.03 -13.15 40.88
C ALA A 161 -18.37 -12.23 42.06
N GLY A 162 -17.39 -11.55 42.65
CA GLY A 162 -17.55 -10.55 43.70
C GLY A 162 -17.25 -9.13 43.26
N ALA A 163 -17.16 -8.84 41.96
CA ALA A 163 -16.87 -7.50 41.46
C ALA A 163 -17.97 -6.49 41.85
N PHE A 164 -17.55 -5.25 42.03
CA PHE A 164 -18.42 -4.11 42.33
C PHE A 164 -17.85 -2.84 41.70
N CYS A 165 -18.64 -1.77 41.71
CA CYS A 165 -18.21 -0.40 41.40
C CYS A 165 -18.47 0.51 42.61
N ILE A 166 -17.91 1.71 42.61
CA ILE A 166 -18.15 2.71 43.66
C ILE A 166 -18.78 3.95 43.03
N PHE A 167 -19.87 4.43 43.60
CA PHE A 167 -20.44 5.73 43.27
C PHE A 167 -20.22 6.71 44.43
N ASP A 168 -19.56 7.84 44.15
CA ASP A 168 -19.38 8.95 45.09
C ASP A 168 -20.55 9.94 44.98
N ASN A 169 -21.30 10.09 46.07
CA ASN A 169 -22.50 10.94 46.09
C ASN A 169 -22.21 12.44 45.94
N ILE A 170 -21.01 12.91 46.25
CA ILE A 170 -20.61 14.32 46.12
C ILE A 170 -20.06 14.59 44.73
N SER A 171 -19.03 13.84 44.33
CA SER A 171 -18.31 14.10 43.07
C SER A 171 -19.03 13.59 41.82
N LYS A 172 -20.04 12.73 41.99
CA LYS A 172 -20.81 12.05 40.92
C LYS A 172 -19.94 11.18 40.01
N VAL A 173 -18.77 10.76 40.51
CA VAL A 173 -17.87 9.82 39.85
C VAL A 173 -18.33 8.40 40.15
N LEU A 174 -18.42 7.58 39.09
CA LEU A 174 -18.45 6.14 39.19
C LEU A 174 -17.04 5.60 38.99
N PHE A 175 -16.42 5.04 40.02
CA PHE A 175 -15.22 4.22 39.87
C PHE A 175 -15.68 2.83 39.44
N SER A 176 -15.45 2.50 38.18
CA SER A 176 -16.08 1.34 37.55
C SER A 176 -15.20 0.10 37.50
N SER A 177 -13.98 0.18 38.02
CA SER A 177 -12.99 -0.89 37.91
C SER A 177 -12.82 -1.29 36.43
N ASP A 178 -12.83 -2.58 36.12
CA ASP A 178 -12.82 -3.16 34.79
C ASP A 178 -13.90 -2.65 33.84
N LEU A 179 -15.10 -2.35 34.36
CA LEU A 179 -16.20 -1.89 33.52
C LEU A 179 -15.86 -0.52 32.92
N PHE A 180 -16.22 -0.33 31.65
CA PHE A 180 -15.85 0.82 30.82
C PHE A 180 -14.34 0.96 30.56
N GLY A 181 -13.54 -0.02 30.99
CA GLY A 181 -12.15 -0.15 30.61
C GLY A 181 -11.97 -0.38 29.11
N GLY A 182 -10.84 0.08 28.57
CA GLY A 182 -10.52 -0.05 27.15
C GLY A 182 -9.03 -0.28 26.91
N ILE A 183 -8.72 -0.81 25.73
CA ILE A 183 -7.35 -1.03 25.25
C ILE A 183 -7.06 0.03 24.19
N ASN A 184 -6.07 0.89 24.43
CA ASN A 184 -5.74 2.01 23.53
C ASN A 184 -4.34 1.81 22.92
N GLU A 185 -4.14 2.24 21.65
CA GLU A 185 -2.81 2.23 21.01
C GLU A 185 -1.89 3.28 21.65
N GLU A 186 -2.42 4.47 22.00
CA GLU A 186 -1.73 5.53 22.73
C GLU A 186 -2.48 5.90 24.02
N PHE A 187 -1.74 6.35 25.05
CA PHE A 187 -2.33 6.72 26.34
C PHE A 187 -3.07 8.06 26.26
N GLU A 188 -4.36 8.03 26.55
CA GLU A 188 -5.18 9.21 26.80
C GLU A 188 -5.93 9.06 28.13
N LEU A 189 -5.77 10.03 29.04
CA LEU A 189 -6.42 9.98 30.35
C LEU A 189 -7.93 10.25 30.23
N PHE A 190 -8.36 11.12 29.32
CA PHE A 190 -9.77 11.45 29.09
C PHE A 190 -10.23 11.01 27.70
N ALA A 191 -11.40 10.39 27.62
CA ALA A 191 -12.01 10.06 26.34
C ALA A 191 -12.47 11.35 25.62
N GLU A 192 -11.97 11.60 24.41
CA GLU A 192 -12.29 12.82 23.64
C GLU A 192 -13.53 12.69 22.75
N SER A 193 -13.88 11.48 22.32
CA SER A 193 -14.96 11.25 21.36
C SER A 193 -15.62 9.88 21.50
N GLU A 194 -16.70 9.67 20.73
CA GLU A 194 -17.43 8.40 20.64
C GLU A 194 -16.55 7.22 20.16
N SER A 195 -15.40 7.50 19.53
CA SER A 195 -14.45 6.46 19.07
C SER A 195 -13.90 5.61 20.22
N TYR A 196 -13.85 6.13 21.45
CA TYR A 196 -13.43 5.37 22.64
C TYR A 196 -14.28 4.11 22.86
N ALA A 197 -15.52 4.07 22.35
CA ALA A 197 -16.35 2.90 22.45
C ALA A 197 -15.79 1.65 21.75
N GLU A 198 -14.97 1.83 20.71
CA GLU A 198 -14.26 0.71 20.07
C GLU A 198 -13.14 0.17 20.99
N SER A 199 -12.44 1.04 21.72
CA SER A 199 -11.43 0.62 22.71
C SER A 199 -12.03 -0.23 23.83
N MET A 200 -13.25 0.10 24.28
CA MET A 200 -13.96 -0.68 25.29
C MET A 200 -14.36 -2.08 24.80
N ARG A 201 -14.63 -2.23 23.50
CA ARG A 201 -15.18 -3.45 22.92
C ARG A 201 -14.29 -4.66 23.18
N LEU A 202 -12.99 -4.55 22.88
CA LEU A 202 -12.05 -5.67 23.01
C LEU A 202 -12.05 -6.25 24.42
N PHE A 203 -11.96 -5.40 25.44
CA PHE A 203 -11.95 -5.87 26.82
C PHE A 203 -13.29 -6.52 27.21
N HIS A 204 -14.41 -5.84 26.93
CA HIS A 204 -15.73 -6.29 27.39
C HIS A 204 -16.23 -7.54 26.67
N GLU A 205 -15.92 -7.70 25.38
CA GLU A 205 -16.27 -8.91 24.62
C GLU A 205 -15.62 -10.17 25.22
N HIS A 206 -14.40 -10.05 25.72
CA HIS A 206 -13.59 -11.19 26.16
C HIS A 206 -13.68 -11.47 27.67
N TYR A 207 -13.70 -10.45 28.51
CA TYR A 207 -13.65 -10.61 29.95
C TYR A 207 -15.05 -10.73 30.57
N ILE A 208 -16.06 -10.06 30.01
CA ILE A 208 -17.42 -10.11 30.56
C ILE A 208 -18.13 -11.39 30.07
N PRO A 209 -18.64 -12.24 30.98
CA PRO A 209 -19.05 -13.61 30.64
C PRO A 209 -20.36 -13.71 29.86
N SER A 210 -21.24 -12.71 29.93
CA SER A 210 -22.44 -12.68 29.09
C SER A 210 -23.08 -11.30 29.03
N ARG A 211 -23.90 -11.10 28.00
CA ARG A 211 -24.68 -9.87 27.83
C ARG A 211 -25.67 -9.63 28.97
N GLU A 212 -26.22 -10.67 29.58
CA GLU A 212 -27.11 -10.55 30.75
C GLU A 212 -26.35 -10.06 31.97
N VAL A 213 -25.13 -10.56 32.20
CA VAL A 213 -24.27 -10.10 33.29
C VAL A 213 -23.95 -8.61 33.11
N MET A 214 -23.52 -8.23 31.91
CA MET A 214 -23.29 -6.82 31.57
C MET A 214 -24.56 -5.98 31.73
N GLY A 215 -25.69 -6.44 31.20
CA GLY A 215 -26.98 -5.77 31.30
C GLY A 215 -27.45 -5.58 32.74
N PHE A 216 -27.24 -6.56 33.61
CA PHE A 216 -27.50 -6.46 35.04
C PHE A 216 -26.63 -5.38 35.69
N ALA A 217 -25.31 -5.43 35.46
CA ALA A 217 -24.36 -4.45 36.01
C ALA A 217 -24.73 -3.01 35.58
N LEU A 218 -24.95 -2.80 34.27
CA LEU A 218 -25.33 -1.49 33.73
C LEU A 218 -26.67 -0.99 34.27
N THR A 219 -27.63 -1.89 34.53
CA THR A 219 -28.92 -1.51 35.13
C THR A 219 -28.74 -0.98 36.54
N ARG A 220 -27.90 -1.63 37.36
CA ARG A 220 -27.58 -1.18 38.72
C ARG A 220 -26.82 0.14 38.74
N ILE A 221 -25.84 0.28 37.84
CA ILE A 221 -25.04 1.50 37.71
C ILE A 221 -25.94 2.69 37.34
N GLN A 222 -26.90 2.50 36.44
CA GLN A 222 -27.83 3.57 36.02
C GLN A 222 -28.85 4.01 37.07
N GLU A 223 -28.92 3.37 38.25
CA GLU A 223 -29.73 3.86 39.37
C GLU A 223 -29.15 5.15 39.99
N TYR A 224 -27.89 5.49 39.66
CA TYR A 224 -27.15 6.63 40.20
C TYR A 224 -26.97 7.75 39.18
N PRO A 225 -26.98 9.03 39.60
CA PRO A 225 -26.78 10.18 38.73
C PRO A 225 -25.29 10.41 38.44
N ILE A 226 -24.75 9.64 37.49
CA ILE A 226 -23.31 9.63 37.14
C ILE A 226 -22.98 10.76 36.17
N GLU A 227 -21.94 11.53 36.47
CA GLU A 227 -21.41 12.58 35.57
C GLU A 227 -20.06 12.22 34.94
N THR A 228 -19.30 11.34 35.60
CA THR A 228 -17.98 10.87 35.17
C THR A 228 -17.83 9.39 35.51
N ILE A 229 -17.28 8.60 34.59
CA ILE A 229 -16.87 7.21 34.83
C ILE A 229 -15.34 7.17 34.83
N ALA A 230 -14.78 6.64 35.90
CA ALA A 230 -13.36 6.45 36.13
C ALA A 230 -13.05 4.94 36.14
N PRO A 231 -12.74 4.34 34.97
CA PRO A 231 -12.39 2.93 34.88
C PRO A 231 -10.97 2.68 35.38
N GLN A 232 -10.67 1.45 35.80
CA GLN A 232 -9.32 1.04 36.16
C GLN A 232 -8.42 0.87 34.92
N HIS A 233 -9.00 0.71 33.73
CA HIS A 233 -8.27 0.68 32.45
C HIS A 233 -8.78 1.71 31.45
N GLY A 234 -7.99 2.08 30.45
CA GLY A 234 -8.43 2.94 29.35
C GLY A 234 -8.54 4.41 29.73
N SER A 235 -9.64 5.08 29.39
CA SER A 235 -9.80 6.53 29.53
C SER A 235 -11.01 6.89 30.38
N ILE A 236 -10.89 7.96 31.18
CA ILE A 236 -11.96 8.53 31.99
C ILE A 236 -13.02 9.16 31.07
N ILE A 237 -14.28 8.77 31.28
CA ILE A 237 -15.41 9.16 30.44
C ILE A 237 -16.20 10.27 31.15
N ARG A 238 -16.49 11.38 30.45
CA ARG A 238 -17.13 12.56 31.04
C ARG A 238 -18.31 13.08 30.21
N GLY A 239 -19.28 13.68 30.88
CA GLY A 239 -20.37 14.41 30.21
C GLY A 239 -21.20 13.54 29.27
N GLY A 240 -21.49 14.03 28.07
CA GLY A 240 -22.37 13.33 27.11
C GLY A 240 -21.88 11.94 26.68
N LEU A 241 -20.59 11.66 26.81
CA LEU A 241 -20.03 10.34 26.47
C LEU A 241 -20.44 9.25 27.48
N VAL A 242 -20.82 9.60 28.72
CA VAL A 242 -21.22 8.63 29.75
C VAL A 242 -22.43 7.83 29.28
N GLU A 243 -23.49 8.50 28.83
CA GLU A 243 -24.71 7.84 28.35
C GLU A 243 -24.44 7.05 27.06
N TYR A 244 -23.62 7.59 26.16
CA TYR A 244 -23.21 6.90 24.94
C TYR A 244 -22.50 5.58 25.23
N CYS A 245 -21.52 5.59 26.14
CA CYS A 245 -20.74 4.42 26.52
C CYS A 245 -21.61 3.35 27.20
N ILE A 246 -22.50 3.75 28.12
CA ILE A 246 -23.46 2.84 28.75
C ILE A 246 -24.36 2.17 27.71
N ASN A 247 -24.91 2.96 26.77
CA ASN A 247 -25.79 2.44 25.73
C ASN A 247 -25.05 1.52 24.74
N THR A 248 -23.76 1.77 24.50
CA THR A 248 -22.92 0.93 23.65
C THR A 248 -22.66 -0.43 24.30
N LEU A 249 -22.17 -0.44 25.55
CA LEU A 249 -21.97 -1.68 26.30
C LEU A 249 -23.28 -2.48 26.41
N ARG A 250 -24.42 -1.84 26.68
CA ARG A 250 -25.72 -2.53 26.77
C ARG A 250 -26.12 -3.34 25.53
N LYS A 251 -25.70 -2.89 24.35
CA LYS A 251 -26.03 -3.53 23.06
C LYS A 251 -25.00 -4.58 22.64
N MET A 252 -23.85 -4.62 23.29
CA MET A 252 -22.73 -5.48 22.95
C MET A 252 -23.00 -6.94 23.36
N ASP A 253 -22.66 -7.87 22.47
CA ASP A 253 -22.64 -9.30 22.76
C ASP A 253 -21.25 -9.64 23.37
N CYS A 254 -21.18 -10.41 24.46
CA CYS A 254 -19.91 -10.73 25.14
C CYS A 254 -19.88 -12.16 25.73
N GLY A 255 -18.68 -12.65 26.01
CA GLY A 255 -18.42 -13.88 26.75
C GLY A 255 -18.99 -15.15 26.10
N LEU A 256 -19.80 -15.91 26.84
CA LEU A 256 -20.40 -17.17 26.42
C LEU A 256 -21.24 -17.04 25.15
N TYR A 257 -21.79 -15.86 24.85
CA TYR A 257 -22.50 -15.62 23.59
C TYR A 257 -21.59 -15.67 22.37
N LEU A 258 -20.32 -15.29 22.54
CA LEU A 258 -19.30 -15.43 21.50
C LEU A 258 -18.86 -16.90 21.36
N LEU A 259 -18.75 -17.63 22.48
CA LEU A 259 -18.44 -19.07 22.48
C LEU A 259 -19.57 -19.92 21.87
N ALA A 260 -20.83 -19.54 22.09
CA ALA A 260 -22.01 -20.19 21.52
C ALA A 260 -22.18 -19.90 20.01
N ARG A 261 -21.54 -18.84 19.48
CA ARG A 261 -21.54 -18.51 18.05
C ARG A 261 -20.38 -19.13 17.26
N GLY A 262 -19.36 -19.68 17.92
CA GLY A 262 -18.37 -20.53 17.26
C GLY A 262 -16.95 -20.05 17.52
N SER A 263 -16.15 -21.00 17.99
CA SER A 263 -14.69 -20.96 18.14
C SER A 263 -13.91 -20.76 16.83
N THR A 264 -14.51 -20.09 15.84
CA THR A 264 -13.89 -19.76 14.54
C THR A 264 -13.97 -18.28 14.22
N ASP A 265 -14.90 -17.51 14.77
CA ASP A 265 -15.16 -16.15 14.27
C ASP A 265 -14.26 -15.08 14.91
N ILE A 266 -13.75 -15.28 16.12
CA ILE A 266 -12.84 -14.33 16.80
C ILE A 266 -11.43 -14.35 16.19
N GLU A 267 -10.85 -15.55 16.01
CA GLU A 267 -9.59 -15.69 15.28
C GLU A 267 -9.75 -15.18 13.84
N ARG A 268 -10.90 -15.46 13.20
CA ARG A 268 -11.21 -14.90 11.88
C ARG A 268 -11.30 -13.39 11.87
N LEU A 269 -11.99 -12.74 12.81
CA LEU A 269 -12.14 -11.28 12.88
C LEU A 269 -10.83 -10.57 13.21
N SER A 270 -10.02 -11.12 14.12
CA SER A 270 -8.69 -10.60 14.39
C SER A 270 -7.76 -10.75 13.19
N MET A 271 -7.73 -11.94 12.57
CA MET A 271 -7.02 -12.17 11.30
C MET A 271 -7.54 -11.26 10.19
N PHE A 272 -8.84 -10.98 10.15
CA PHE A 272 -9.50 -10.13 9.18
C PHE A 272 -9.05 -8.68 9.31
N ASN A 273 -9.10 -8.13 10.54
CA ASN A 273 -8.63 -6.79 10.84
C ASN A 273 -7.12 -6.65 10.59
N ALA A 274 -6.32 -7.67 10.93
CA ALA A 274 -4.90 -7.72 10.57
C ALA A 274 -4.70 -7.72 9.04
N THR A 275 -5.48 -8.49 8.30
CA THR A 275 -5.42 -8.53 6.83
C THR A 275 -5.78 -7.18 6.21
N LEU A 276 -6.78 -6.48 6.75
CA LEU A 276 -7.12 -5.12 6.31
C LEU A 276 -5.99 -4.11 6.58
N ARG A 277 -5.31 -4.21 7.73
CA ARG A 277 -4.12 -3.41 8.05
C ARG A 277 -2.96 -3.73 7.11
N ASP A 278 -2.73 -5.00 6.78
CA ASP A 278 -1.72 -5.43 5.80
C ASP A 278 -2.00 -4.81 4.42
N ILE A 279 -3.26 -4.77 3.97
CA ILE A 279 -3.65 -4.12 2.71
C ILE A 279 -3.35 -2.62 2.74
N SER A 280 -3.77 -1.94 3.81
CA SER A 280 -3.59 -0.50 3.96
C SER A 280 -2.12 -0.09 4.05
N SER A 281 -1.31 -0.84 4.81
CA SER A 281 0.14 -0.62 4.88
C SER A 281 0.84 -0.89 3.55
N THR A 282 0.43 -1.92 2.82
CA THR A 282 0.95 -2.22 1.46
C THR A 282 0.75 -1.03 0.52
N MET A 283 -0.42 -0.35 0.58
CA MET A 283 -0.70 0.83 -0.24
C MET A 283 0.17 2.06 0.13
N ILE A 284 0.58 2.18 1.39
CA ILE A 284 1.38 3.32 1.88
C ILE A 284 2.87 3.11 1.59
N VAL A 285 3.37 1.89 1.81
CA VAL A 285 4.80 1.56 1.78
C VAL A 285 5.26 1.22 0.35
N SER A 286 4.47 0.45 -0.39
CA SER A 286 4.88 -0.09 -1.69
C SER A 286 4.81 0.97 -2.77
N ARG A 287 5.87 1.07 -3.57
CA ARG A 287 5.99 2.09 -4.64
C ARG A 287 5.82 1.54 -6.04
N ASP A 288 5.93 0.23 -6.23
CA ASP A 288 5.89 -0.45 -7.52
C ASP A 288 4.69 -1.40 -7.61
N PHE A 289 4.08 -1.49 -8.79
CA PHE A 289 3.00 -2.41 -9.12
C PHE A 289 3.31 -3.85 -8.72
N LYS A 290 4.53 -4.32 -8.97
CA LYS A 290 4.91 -5.71 -8.68
C LYS A 290 4.78 -6.05 -7.20
N GLU A 291 5.30 -5.19 -6.33
CA GLU A 291 5.26 -5.39 -4.88
C GLU A 291 3.82 -5.42 -4.37
N ILE A 292 2.97 -4.52 -4.87
CA ILE A 292 1.54 -4.51 -4.53
C ILE A 292 0.87 -5.81 -5.02
N ALA A 293 1.12 -6.23 -6.27
CA ALA A 293 0.51 -7.41 -6.85
C ALA A 293 0.95 -8.72 -6.16
N GLU A 294 2.24 -8.85 -5.82
CA GLU A 294 2.77 -9.98 -5.06
C GLU A 294 2.18 -10.04 -3.65
N ASN A 295 2.15 -8.91 -2.94
CA ASN A 295 1.56 -8.84 -1.60
C ASN A 295 0.05 -9.14 -1.62
N MET A 296 -0.70 -8.64 -2.61
CA MET A 296 -2.11 -8.96 -2.77
C MET A 296 -2.35 -10.43 -3.09
N LEU A 297 -1.48 -11.08 -3.89
CA LEU A 297 -1.56 -12.52 -4.12
C LEU A 297 -1.30 -13.32 -2.84
N GLU A 298 -0.31 -12.92 -2.03
CA GLU A 298 -0.04 -13.57 -0.74
C GLU A 298 -1.19 -13.37 0.26
N ILE A 299 -1.80 -12.19 0.29
CA ILE A 299 -3.02 -11.94 1.07
C ILE A 299 -4.17 -12.82 0.57
N ALA A 300 -4.39 -12.88 -0.75
CA ALA A 300 -5.41 -13.72 -1.37
C ALA A 300 -5.24 -15.19 -0.99
N LYS A 301 -4.02 -15.72 -1.00
CA LYS A 301 -3.71 -17.12 -0.60
C LYS A 301 -4.05 -17.44 0.85
N ARG A 302 -4.01 -16.45 1.76
CA ARG A 302 -4.37 -16.65 3.18
C ARG A 302 -5.88 -16.80 3.37
N ILE A 303 -6.68 -16.09 2.57
CA ILE A 303 -8.14 -15.99 2.73
C ILE A 303 -8.96 -16.80 1.70
N LEU A 304 -8.35 -17.12 0.56
CA LEU A 304 -8.94 -17.82 -0.57
C LEU A 304 -7.95 -18.90 -1.07
N PRO A 305 -8.42 -19.96 -1.76
CA PRO A 305 -7.56 -20.95 -2.41
C PRO A 305 -6.96 -20.38 -3.72
N ALA A 306 -6.39 -19.17 -3.64
CA ALA A 306 -5.78 -18.47 -4.76
C ALA A 306 -4.49 -19.16 -5.19
N THR A 307 -4.33 -19.39 -6.50
CA THR A 307 -3.12 -19.99 -7.08
C THR A 307 -2.32 -18.96 -7.85
N ARG A 308 -2.99 -18.04 -8.53
CA ARG A 308 -2.38 -17.03 -9.40
C ARG A 308 -3.24 -15.77 -9.46
N LEU A 309 -2.60 -14.65 -9.71
CA LEU A 309 -3.22 -13.35 -9.95
C LEU A 309 -2.70 -12.80 -11.27
N GLU A 310 -3.60 -12.42 -12.17
CA GLU A 310 -3.28 -11.80 -13.46
C GLU A 310 -4.15 -10.56 -13.68
N PHE A 311 -3.70 -9.67 -14.55
CA PHE A 311 -4.38 -8.41 -14.84
C PHE A 311 -4.48 -8.19 -16.34
N HIS A 312 -5.62 -7.66 -16.76
CA HIS A 312 -5.88 -7.28 -18.14
C HIS A 312 -6.35 -5.83 -18.15
N ALA A 313 -5.60 -4.93 -18.76
CA ALA A 313 -5.91 -3.50 -18.75
C ALA A 313 -5.95 -2.89 -20.15
N GLN A 314 -6.83 -1.92 -20.34
CA GLN A 314 -7.10 -1.21 -21.58
C GLN A 314 -7.22 0.28 -21.28
N LEU A 315 -6.22 1.08 -21.66
CA LEU A 315 -6.23 2.52 -21.41
C LEU A 315 -6.89 3.29 -22.56
N ASP A 316 -6.41 3.08 -23.79
CA ASP A 316 -6.89 3.69 -25.04
C ASP A 316 -6.67 2.74 -26.24
N GLY A 317 -7.73 2.51 -27.04
CA GLY A 317 -7.71 1.64 -28.24
C GLY A 317 -8.07 0.17 -27.95
N ASP A 318 -8.09 -0.69 -28.98
CA ASP A 318 -8.56 -2.09 -28.90
C ASP A 318 -7.55 -3.08 -28.28
N GLN A 319 -6.34 -2.62 -27.91
CA GLN A 319 -5.32 -3.50 -27.34
C GLN A 319 -5.47 -3.65 -25.83
N VAL A 320 -5.47 -4.90 -25.38
CA VAL A 320 -5.50 -5.24 -23.95
C VAL A 320 -4.12 -5.71 -23.51
N TRP A 321 -3.57 -5.07 -22.49
CA TRP A 321 -2.28 -5.44 -21.91
C TRP A 321 -2.46 -6.52 -20.86
N HIS A 322 -1.66 -7.58 -20.94
CA HIS A 322 -1.63 -8.66 -19.95
C HIS A 322 -0.46 -8.42 -19.00
N LEU A 323 -0.77 -8.23 -17.72
CA LEU A 323 0.20 -8.00 -16.65
C LEU A 323 0.12 -9.16 -15.65
N ALA A 324 1.25 -9.47 -15.03
CA ALA A 324 1.33 -10.49 -13.99
C ALA A 324 2.46 -10.12 -13.00
N PRO A 325 2.37 -10.56 -11.72
CA PRO A 325 3.35 -10.21 -10.70
C PRO A 325 4.79 -10.65 -11.04
N ASP A 326 4.94 -11.77 -11.74
CA ASP A 326 6.23 -12.38 -12.06
C ASP A 326 6.98 -11.68 -13.21
N SER A 327 6.25 -11.20 -14.22
CA SER A 327 6.85 -10.69 -15.46
C SER A 327 6.66 -9.19 -15.68
N HIS A 328 5.91 -8.46 -14.84
CA HIS A 328 5.37 -7.10 -15.06
C HIS A 328 4.48 -6.96 -16.32
N TYR A 329 4.86 -7.59 -17.44
CA TYR A 329 4.19 -7.63 -18.72
C TYR A 329 4.33 -9.01 -19.35
N ARG A 330 3.24 -9.54 -19.90
CA ARG A 330 3.28 -10.73 -20.75
C ARG A 330 3.01 -10.44 -22.23
N GLY A 331 2.62 -9.21 -22.56
CA GLY A 331 2.34 -8.80 -23.94
C GLY A 331 1.03 -8.03 -24.10
N SER A 332 0.75 -7.63 -25.33
CA SER A 332 -0.54 -7.10 -25.77
C SER A 332 -1.35 -8.21 -26.44
N LEU A 333 -2.56 -8.45 -25.95
CA LEU A 333 -3.51 -9.38 -26.54
C LEU A 333 -4.45 -8.61 -27.47
N LYS A 334 -4.58 -9.06 -28.73
CA LYS A 334 -5.64 -8.60 -29.64
C LYS A 334 -6.99 -9.21 -29.31
N GLU A 335 -6.99 -10.46 -28.85
CA GLU A 335 -8.17 -11.19 -28.41
C GLU A 335 -7.91 -11.68 -26.98
N PRO A 336 -8.31 -10.92 -25.95
CA PRO A 336 -8.23 -11.40 -24.57
C PRO A 336 -9.25 -12.54 -24.36
N PRO A 337 -9.12 -13.32 -23.27
CA PRO A 337 -10.09 -14.37 -22.96
C PRO A 337 -11.52 -13.81 -22.91
N TRP A 338 -12.51 -14.58 -23.37
CA TRP A 338 -13.90 -14.12 -23.52
C TRP A 338 -14.50 -13.56 -22.23
N PHE A 339 -14.09 -14.11 -21.08
CA PHE A 339 -14.55 -13.69 -19.75
C PHE A 339 -13.93 -12.36 -19.31
N VAL A 340 -12.80 -11.96 -19.90
CA VAL A 340 -12.22 -10.63 -19.76
C VAL A 340 -12.88 -9.68 -20.75
N SER A 341 -13.05 -10.09 -22.02
CA SER A 341 -13.66 -9.24 -23.06
C SER A 341 -15.04 -8.73 -22.68
N ARG A 342 -15.86 -9.57 -22.04
CA ARG A 342 -17.22 -9.20 -21.59
C ARG A 342 -17.27 -8.14 -20.49
N MET A 343 -16.14 -7.84 -19.84
CA MET A 343 -16.06 -6.89 -18.72
C MET A 343 -15.81 -5.46 -19.21
N PHE A 344 -15.11 -5.32 -20.34
CA PHE A 344 -14.86 -4.01 -20.93
C PHE A 344 -16.16 -3.45 -21.53
N GLY A 345 -16.35 -2.13 -21.42
CA GLY A 345 -17.59 -1.48 -21.85
C GLY A 345 -18.77 -1.63 -20.88
N ILE A 346 -18.47 -1.90 -19.61
CA ILE A 346 -19.44 -1.85 -18.51
C ILE A 346 -19.00 -0.73 -17.55
N ASN A 347 -19.94 0.10 -17.08
CA ASN A 347 -19.69 1.06 -16.00
C ASN A 347 -20.06 0.52 -14.62
N ARG A 348 -19.65 1.19 -13.53
CA ARG A 348 -19.88 0.75 -12.15
C ARG A 348 -21.36 0.48 -11.83
N ASP A 349 -22.28 1.32 -12.29
CA ASP A 349 -23.72 1.13 -12.04
C ASP A 349 -24.27 -0.08 -12.78
N GLU A 350 -23.89 -0.27 -14.04
CA GLU A 350 -24.24 -1.46 -14.82
C GLU A 350 -23.67 -2.73 -14.18
N TRP A 351 -22.44 -2.67 -13.66
CA TRP A 351 -21.83 -3.75 -12.91
C TRP A 351 -22.64 -4.13 -11.67
N LEU A 352 -22.97 -3.15 -10.81
CA LEU A 352 -23.74 -3.39 -9.58
C LEU A 352 -25.17 -3.89 -9.86
N ASN A 353 -25.72 -3.61 -11.04
CA ASN A 353 -27.01 -4.15 -11.48
C ASN A 353 -26.92 -5.59 -11.99
N LEU A 354 -25.81 -5.95 -12.64
CA LEU A 354 -25.57 -7.29 -13.20
C LEU A 354 -25.04 -8.28 -12.17
N TYR A 355 -24.26 -7.81 -11.20
CA TYR A 355 -23.55 -8.62 -10.21
C TYR A 355 -23.80 -8.07 -8.80
N SER A 356 -24.04 -8.97 -7.85
CA SER A 356 -24.45 -8.60 -6.49
C SER A 356 -23.29 -8.18 -5.57
N GLY A 357 -22.11 -7.87 -6.11
CA GLY A 357 -20.91 -7.59 -5.30
C GLY A 357 -19.76 -6.99 -6.10
N SER A 358 -18.59 -6.87 -5.46
CA SER A 358 -17.35 -6.31 -6.04
C SER A 358 -16.58 -7.27 -6.95
N PHE A 359 -17.11 -8.48 -7.19
CA PHE A 359 -16.50 -9.51 -8.01
C PHE A 359 -17.55 -10.43 -8.66
N ASP A 360 -17.14 -11.14 -9.72
CA ASP A 360 -17.91 -12.24 -10.32
C ASP A 360 -17.12 -13.56 -10.19
N LEU A 361 -17.82 -14.66 -9.95
CA LEU A 361 -17.22 -16.00 -9.83
C LEU A 361 -17.51 -16.78 -11.11
N LEU A 362 -16.45 -17.29 -11.75
CA LEU A 362 -16.54 -17.95 -13.04
C LEU A 362 -15.89 -19.33 -13.01
N ASP A 363 -16.49 -20.28 -13.73
CA ASP A 363 -15.88 -21.58 -14.05
C ASP A 363 -15.14 -21.47 -15.39
N ILE A 364 -13.80 -21.44 -15.31
CA ILE A 364 -12.90 -21.30 -16.46
C ILE A 364 -12.60 -22.71 -16.99
N ASN A 365 -13.48 -23.24 -17.84
CA ASN A 365 -13.23 -24.50 -18.56
C ASN A 365 -12.42 -24.26 -19.84
N GLU A 366 -11.16 -23.85 -19.71
CA GLU A 366 -10.22 -23.83 -20.83
C GLU A 366 -9.28 -25.05 -20.78
N ARG A 367 -9.11 -25.73 -21.92
CA ARG A 367 -8.42 -27.03 -22.04
C ARG A 367 -6.93 -27.02 -21.66
N GLU A 368 -6.36 -25.87 -21.28
CA GLU A 368 -4.92 -25.66 -21.06
C GLU A 368 -4.56 -25.14 -19.66
N HIS A 369 -5.53 -24.89 -18.76
CA HIS A 369 -5.24 -24.38 -17.41
C HIS A 369 -5.64 -25.36 -16.31
N ALA A 370 -4.77 -25.52 -15.31
CA ALA A 370 -5.03 -26.36 -14.15
C ALA A 370 -6.10 -25.77 -13.22
N ASP A 371 -6.29 -24.45 -13.28
CA ASP A 371 -7.23 -23.69 -12.47
C ASP A 371 -8.59 -23.57 -13.17
N ARG A 372 -9.57 -24.35 -12.70
CA ARG A 372 -10.93 -24.38 -13.26
C ARG A 372 -11.83 -23.24 -12.76
N HIS A 373 -11.41 -22.47 -11.78
CA HIS A 373 -12.25 -21.45 -11.16
C HIS A 373 -11.51 -20.12 -11.13
N GLY A 374 -12.23 -19.03 -11.41
CA GLY A 374 -11.70 -17.67 -11.39
C GLY A 374 -12.63 -16.71 -10.65
N MET A 375 -12.04 -15.70 -10.05
CA MET A 375 -12.74 -14.55 -9.49
C MET A 375 -12.33 -13.31 -10.28
N LEU A 376 -13.30 -12.69 -10.93
CA LEU A 376 -13.13 -11.51 -11.77
C LEU A 376 -13.38 -10.25 -10.93
N LEU A 377 -12.41 -9.36 -10.92
CA LEU A 377 -12.40 -8.13 -10.16
C LEU A 377 -12.37 -6.94 -11.15
N PRO A 378 -13.48 -6.20 -11.34
CA PRO A 378 -13.47 -5.02 -12.20
C PRO A 378 -12.65 -3.89 -11.55
N LEU A 379 -11.82 -3.25 -12.35
CA LEU A 379 -11.06 -2.05 -11.98
C LEU A 379 -11.63 -0.88 -12.79
N PHE A 380 -12.14 0.13 -12.07
CA PHE A 380 -12.88 1.24 -12.66
C PHE A 380 -11.99 2.47 -12.82
N LYS A 381 -12.13 3.21 -13.92
CA LYS A 381 -11.46 4.49 -14.11
C LYS A 381 -12.02 5.49 -13.09
N PRO A 382 -11.17 6.21 -12.33
CA PRO A 382 -11.65 7.19 -11.35
C PRO A 382 -12.48 8.34 -11.96
N GLU A 383 -12.29 8.62 -13.25
CA GLU A 383 -12.83 9.78 -13.94
C GLU A 383 -14.27 9.57 -14.45
N ASP A 384 -14.56 8.37 -14.94
CA ASP A 384 -15.81 8.05 -15.64
C ASP A 384 -16.49 6.75 -15.17
N ASP A 385 -15.89 6.04 -14.20
CA ASP A 385 -16.39 4.79 -13.63
C ASP A 385 -16.57 3.64 -14.64
N TRP A 386 -15.89 3.69 -15.79
CA TRP A 386 -15.85 2.58 -16.74
C TRP A 386 -14.77 1.56 -16.37
N VAL A 387 -15.03 0.29 -16.62
CA VAL A 387 -14.02 -0.76 -16.46
C VAL A 387 -12.89 -0.53 -17.46
N PHE A 388 -11.69 -0.23 -16.95
CA PHE A 388 -10.46 -0.13 -17.74
C PHE A 388 -9.51 -1.29 -17.48
N GLY A 389 -9.75 -2.06 -16.42
CA GLY A 389 -8.95 -3.21 -16.09
C GLY A 389 -9.76 -4.31 -15.42
N VAL A 390 -9.27 -5.53 -15.54
CA VAL A 390 -9.82 -6.71 -14.87
C VAL A 390 -8.68 -7.42 -14.17
N ALA A 391 -8.75 -7.55 -12.86
CA ALA A 391 -7.89 -8.47 -12.12
C ALA A 391 -8.58 -9.83 -12.02
N VAL A 392 -7.82 -10.90 -12.25
CA VAL A 392 -8.30 -12.29 -12.26
C VAL A 392 -7.54 -13.07 -11.21
N ILE A 393 -8.23 -13.47 -10.15
CA ILE A 393 -7.70 -14.41 -9.17
C ILE A 393 -8.11 -15.82 -9.60
N TYR A 394 -7.12 -16.63 -9.96
CA TYR A 394 -7.32 -18.06 -10.24
C TYR A 394 -7.41 -18.83 -8.93
N LEU A 395 -8.39 -19.74 -8.86
CA LEU A 395 -8.73 -20.48 -7.65
C LEU A 395 -8.59 -21.99 -7.91
N GLY A 396 -7.92 -22.68 -6.99
CA GLY A 396 -7.76 -24.14 -7.06
C GLY A 396 -9.07 -24.91 -6.82
N ARG A 397 -10.09 -24.27 -6.25
CA ARG A 397 -11.42 -24.83 -5.96
C ARG A 397 -12.48 -23.72 -5.90
N PRO A 398 -13.78 -24.02 -6.09
CA PRO A 398 -14.82 -23.01 -6.01
C PRO A 398 -14.95 -22.48 -4.57
N VAL A 399 -15.37 -21.22 -4.45
CA VAL A 399 -15.55 -20.52 -3.17
C VAL A 399 -16.91 -19.84 -3.13
N MET A 400 -17.46 -19.69 -1.92
CA MET A 400 -18.62 -18.84 -1.64
C MET A 400 -18.17 -17.86 -0.55
N PRO A 401 -17.69 -16.65 -0.92
CA PRO A 401 -17.22 -15.66 0.04
C PRO A 401 -18.34 -15.27 1.02
N ASN A 402 -17.99 -15.09 2.29
CA ASN A 402 -18.87 -14.48 3.27
C ASN A 402 -18.70 -12.95 3.24
N LYS A 403 -19.57 -12.21 3.93
CA LYS A 403 -19.52 -10.74 3.99
C LYS A 403 -18.18 -10.16 4.45
N GLU A 404 -17.45 -10.90 5.27
CA GLU A 404 -16.10 -10.52 5.70
C GLU A 404 -15.16 -10.59 4.49
N ILE A 405 -14.98 -11.76 3.89
CA ILE A 405 -14.10 -11.95 2.73
C ILE A 405 -14.48 -10.98 1.60
N GLU A 406 -15.77 -10.72 1.35
CA GLU A 406 -16.24 -9.71 0.40
C GLU A 406 -15.62 -8.33 0.69
N ARG A 407 -15.61 -7.90 1.95
CA ARG A 407 -15.03 -6.61 2.37
C ARG A 407 -13.50 -6.57 2.26
N ILE A 408 -12.78 -7.69 2.46
CA ILE A 408 -11.34 -7.73 2.10
C ILE A 408 -11.19 -7.60 0.59
N ILE A 409 -11.97 -8.33 -0.20
CA ILE A 409 -11.88 -8.27 -1.67
C ILE A 409 -12.13 -6.83 -2.14
N GLU A 410 -13.11 -6.11 -1.60
CA GLU A 410 -13.35 -4.69 -1.92
C GLU A 410 -12.13 -3.79 -1.67
N GLN A 411 -11.43 -4.01 -0.56
CA GLN A 411 -10.22 -3.26 -0.23
C GLN A 411 -9.04 -3.66 -1.13
N MET A 412 -8.92 -4.95 -1.46
CA MET A 412 -7.95 -5.44 -2.44
C MET A 412 -8.21 -4.84 -3.82
N VAL A 413 -9.46 -4.81 -4.28
CA VAL A 413 -9.86 -4.21 -5.57
C VAL A 413 -9.39 -2.75 -5.63
N SER A 414 -9.61 -1.99 -4.56
CA SER A 414 -9.16 -0.60 -4.47
C SER A 414 -7.64 -0.47 -4.59
N ALA A 415 -6.89 -1.32 -3.88
CA ALA A 415 -5.42 -1.33 -3.95
C ALA A 415 -4.90 -1.75 -5.33
N LEU A 416 -5.49 -2.79 -5.91
CA LEU A 416 -5.13 -3.31 -7.24
C LEU A 416 -5.47 -2.31 -8.34
N GLN A 417 -6.58 -1.59 -8.23
CA GLN A 417 -6.97 -0.54 -9.16
C GLN A 417 -5.88 0.53 -9.25
N VAL A 418 -5.44 1.05 -8.10
CA VAL A 418 -4.36 2.06 -8.03
C VAL A 418 -3.06 1.51 -8.63
N ALA A 419 -2.71 0.25 -8.33
CA ALA A 419 -1.51 -0.37 -8.84
C ALA A 419 -1.52 -0.52 -10.38
N VAL A 420 -2.62 -1.04 -10.94
CA VAL A 420 -2.79 -1.23 -12.38
C VAL A 420 -2.86 0.10 -13.10
N GLU A 421 -3.58 1.09 -12.56
CA GLU A 421 -3.65 2.44 -13.12
C GLU A 421 -2.23 3.04 -13.25
N ARG A 422 -1.44 3.02 -12.18
CA ARG A 422 -0.05 3.51 -12.21
C ARG A 422 0.81 2.79 -13.25
N GLU A 423 0.75 1.47 -13.30
CA GLU A 423 1.52 0.66 -14.26
C GLU A 423 1.11 0.98 -15.70
N THR A 424 -0.18 1.13 -15.95
CA THR A 424 -0.68 1.44 -17.29
C THR A 424 -0.30 2.85 -17.74
N VAL A 425 -0.35 3.86 -16.86
CA VAL A 425 0.13 5.21 -17.14
C VAL A 425 1.64 5.23 -17.38
N TYR A 426 2.42 4.51 -16.56
CA TYR A 426 3.86 4.40 -16.76
C TYR A 426 4.19 3.82 -18.14
N ARG A 427 3.48 2.77 -18.56
CA ARG A 427 3.66 2.13 -19.87
C ARG A 427 3.21 3.00 -21.03
N SER A 428 2.10 3.72 -20.91
CA SER A 428 1.66 4.61 -21.98
C SER A 428 2.69 5.72 -22.21
N VAL A 429 3.24 6.28 -21.13
CA VAL A 429 4.32 7.28 -21.20
C VAL A 429 5.60 6.69 -21.81
N ASP A 430 6.01 5.48 -21.42
CA ASP A 430 7.23 4.88 -22.00
C ASP A 430 7.05 4.54 -23.50
N LEU A 431 5.87 4.04 -23.90
CA LEU A 431 5.56 3.78 -25.30
C LEU A 431 5.51 5.08 -26.11
N GLU A 432 4.87 6.13 -25.58
CA GLU A 432 4.86 7.44 -26.22
C GLU A 432 6.28 8.00 -26.34
N ARG A 433 7.10 7.87 -25.29
CA ARG A 433 8.51 8.25 -25.32
C ARG A 433 9.29 7.48 -26.37
N GLN A 434 9.06 6.18 -26.53
CA GLN A 434 9.69 5.37 -27.58
C GLN A 434 9.24 5.81 -28.98
N VAL A 435 7.95 6.09 -29.18
CA VAL A 435 7.41 6.59 -30.45
C VAL A 435 7.99 7.97 -30.78
N LEU A 436 8.04 8.88 -29.80
CA LEU A 436 8.64 10.20 -29.95
C LEU A 436 10.14 10.10 -30.24
N TYR A 437 10.84 9.18 -29.58
CA TYR A 437 12.25 8.91 -29.84
C TYR A 437 12.46 8.41 -31.28
N GLU A 438 11.74 7.38 -31.72
CA GLU A 438 11.82 6.85 -33.10
C GLU A 438 11.49 7.94 -34.14
N ARG A 439 10.47 8.78 -33.89
CA ARG A 439 10.16 9.94 -34.75
C ARG A 439 11.25 11.00 -34.74
N SER A 440 11.95 11.18 -33.61
CA SER A 440 13.03 12.16 -33.49
C SER A 440 14.32 11.74 -34.19
N ILE A 441 14.54 10.43 -34.36
CA ILE A 441 15.76 9.89 -34.96
C ILE A 441 15.58 9.44 -36.42
N ARG A 442 14.34 9.41 -36.94
CA ARG A 442 14.03 9.01 -38.31
C ARG A 442 13.57 10.16 -39.19
N ASP A 443 13.77 10.02 -40.50
CA ASP A 443 13.18 10.88 -41.51
C ASP A 443 11.69 10.51 -41.72
N PRO A 444 10.75 11.47 -41.62
CA PRO A 444 9.32 11.18 -41.63
C PRO A 444 8.78 10.66 -42.97
N LEU A 445 9.48 10.92 -44.08
CA LEU A 445 9.08 10.41 -45.39
C LEU A 445 9.57 8.98 -45.62
N THR A 446 10.86 8.72 -45.37
CA THR A 446 11.52 7.48 -45.79
C THR A 446 11.65 6.43 -44.67
N GLY A 447 11.50 6.82 -43.41
CA GLY A 447 11.68 5.94 -42.24
C GLY A 447 13.13 5.52 -41.98
N LEU A 448 14.09 6.00 -42.77
CA LEU A 448 15.52 5.86 -42.49
C LEU A 448 15.94 6.76 -41.32
N PHE A 449 17.14 6.56 -40.78
CA PHE A 449 17.66 7.48 -39.78
C PHE A 449 17.87 8.87 -40.37
N ASN A 450 17.70 9.92 -39.57
CA ASN A 450 17.97 11.28 -39.98
C ASN A 450 19.44 11.65 -39.74
N ARG A 451 19.87 12.75 -40.36
CA ARG A 451 21.24 13.26 -40.26
C ARG A 451 21.69 13.51 -38.81
N LEU A 452 20.80 14.03 -37.96
CA LEU A 452 21.15 14.36 -36.57
C LEU A 452 21.50 13.09 -35.77
N TYR A 453 20.67 12.04 -35.88
CA TYR A 453 20.94 10.76 -35.23
C TYR A 453 22.20 10.08 -35.77
N MET A 454 22.46 10.24 -37.08
CA MET A 454 23.69 9.76 -37.70
C MET A 454 24.94 10.40 -37.11
N GLU A 455 24.98 11.73 -36.99
CA GLU A 455 26.16 12.42 -36.45
C GLU A 455 26.47 11.92 -35.03
N ASP A 456 25.47 11.87 -34.15
CA ASP A 456 25.63 11.40 -32.76
C ASP A 456 26.09 9.93 -32.68
N THR A 457 25.43 9.04 -33.42
CA THR A 457 25.74 7.60 -33.40
C THR A 457 27.14 7.32 -33.96
N LEU A 458 27.51 7.97 -35.06
CA LEU A 458 28.80 7.75 -35.68
C LEU A 458 29.95 8.28 -34.84
N HIS A 459 29.83 9.45 -34.20
CA HIS A 459 30.87 9.94 -33.30
C HIS A 459 31.27 8.89 -32.26
N ARG A 460 30.29 8.21 -31.67
CA ARG A 460 30.55 7.12 -30.72
C ARG A 460 31.21 5.90 -31.37
N LEU A 461 30.75 5.49 -32.56
CA LEU A 461 31.33 4.35 -33.28
C LEU A 461 32.78 4.61 -33.72
N LEU A 462 33.08 5.84 -34.14
CA LEU A 462 34.42 6.26 -34.55
C LEU A 462 35.41 6.18 -33.38
N GLU A 463 35.00 6.61 -32.18
CA GLU A 463 35.82 6.49 -30.96
C GLU A 463 36.11 5.02 -30.59
N ILE A 464 35.14 4.13 -30.80
CA ILE A 464 35.33 2.69 -30.56
C ILE A 464 36.34 2.11 -31.55
N HIS A 465 36.19 2.44 -32.84
CA HIS A 465 37.14 2.02 -33.88
C HIS A 465 38.56 2.56 -33.63
N ASP A 466 38.70 3.78 -33.12
CA ASP A 466 40.01 4.36 -32.82
C ASP A 466 40.73 3.64 -31.67
N ARG A 467 39.99 2.99 -30.77
CA ARG A 467 40.54 2.19 -29.65
C ARG A 467 40.90 0.75 -30.06
N SER A 468 40.26 0.21 -31.10
CA SER A 468 40.49 -1.15 -31.59
C SER A 468 40.17 -1.26 -33.07
N ASP A 469 41.16 -1.68 -33.86
CA ASP A 469 41.06 -1.89 -35.32
C ASP A 469 40.21 -3.13 -35.71
N SER A 470 39.52 -3.72 -34.74
CA SER A 470 38.75 -4.96 -34.90
C SER A 470 37.37 -4.76 -35.53
N THR A 471 36.94 -3.51 -35.76
CA THR A 471 35.56 -3.21 -36.19
C THR A 471 35.54 -2.15 -37.30
N PRO A 472 35.87 -2.52 -38.55
CA PRO A 472 35.91 -1.58 -39.67
C PRO A 472 34.58 -0.85 -39.88
N ILE A 473 34.63 0.39 -40.36
CA ILE A 473 33.46 1.21 -40.68
C ILE A 473 33.57 1.66 -42.12
N ALA A 474 32.53 1.43 -42.92
CA ALA A 474 32.45 1.87 -44.31
C ALA A 474 31.19 2.70 -44.54
N LEU A 475 31.22 3.53 -45.58
CA LEU A 475 30.13 4.41 -46.00
C LEU A 475 29.88 4.24 -47.48
N ALA A 476 28.61 4.04 -47.86
CA ALA A 476 28.11 4.26 -49.20
C ALA A 476 27.23 5.51 -49.21
N LEU A 477 27.64 6.58 -49.89
CA LEU A 477 26.80 7.73 -50.19
C LEU A 477 26.09 7.52 -51.52
N ILE A 478 24.78 7.69 -51.53
CA ILE A 478 23.89 7.33 -52.64
C ILE A 478 23.06 8.56 -53.00
N ASP A 479 22.97 8.86 -54.29
CA ASP A 479 22.16 9.98 -54.78
C ASP A 479 21.36 9.55 -56.00
N LEU A 480 20.07 9.94 -56.04
CA LEU A 480 19.19 9.62 -57.15
C LEU A 480 19.52 10.47 -58.37
N ASP A 481 19.84 9.80 -59.46
CA ASP A 481 20.15 10.46 -60.71
C ASP A 481 18.91 11.14 -61.29
N HIS A 482 19.04 12.42 -61.63
CA HIS A 482 17.99 13.20 -62.30
C HIS A 482 16.66 13.29 -61.52
N PHE A 483 16.65 13.14 -60.19
CA PHE A 483 15.41 13.12 -59.39
C PHE A 483 14.56 14.39 -59.54
N LYS A 484 15.18 15.56 -59.77
CA LYS A 484 14.45 16.78 -60.13
C LYS A 484 13.53 16.58 -61.36
N GLN A 485 13.97 15.86 -62.39
CA GLN A 485 13.16 15.59 -63.58
C GLN A 485 11.95 14.71 -63.26
N VAL A 486 12.10 13.79 -62.30
CA VAL A 486 10.99 12.96 -61.80
C VAL A 486 9.94 13.84 -61.14
N ASN A 487 10.36 14.75 -60.25
CA ASN A 487 9.46 15.71 -59.61
C ASN A 487 8.78 16.65 -60.62
N ASP A 488 9.54 17.17 -61.59
CA ASP A 488 9.03 18.09 -62.60
C ASP A 488 8.01 17.40 -63.54
N SER A 489 8.19 16.10 -63.82
CA SER A 489 7.35 15.34 -64.77
C SER A 489 6.13 14.68 -64.13
N TYR A 490 6.27 14.18 -62.90
CA TYR A 490 5.23 13.39 -62.22
C TYR A 490 4.66 14.06 -60.98
N GLY A 491 5.24 15.17 -60.53
CA GLY A 491 4.85 15.87 -59.32
C GLY A 491 5.55 15.35 -58.06
N HIS A 492 5.59 16.19 -57.02
CA HIS A 492 6.28 15.89 -55.77
C HIS A 492 5.74 14.66 -55.04
N VAL A 493 4.42 14.41 -55.10
CA VAL A 493 3.81 13.23 -54.47
C VAL A 493 4.37 11.94 -55.07
N GLN A 494 4.56 11.91 -56.38
CA GLN A 494 5.12 10.76 -57.09
C GLN A 494 6.63 10.64 -56.84
N GLY A 495 7.34 11.76 -56.75
CA GLY A 495 8.74 11.77 -56.31
C GLY A 495 8.92 11.21 -54.89
N ASP A 496 8.03 11.56 -53.96
CA ASP A 496 8.00 11.03 -52.60
C ASP A 496 7.82 9.50 -52.59
N HIS A 497 6.94 8.96 -53.44
CA HIS A 497 6.79 7.51 -53.62
C HIS A 497 8.08 6.85 -54.11
N VAL A 498 8.82 7.49 -55.02
CA VAL A 498 10.13 6.99 -55.49
C VAL A 498 11.13 6.97 -54.34
N LEU A 499 11.21 8.04 -53.54
CA LEU A 499 12.11 8.13 -52.39
C LEU A 499 11.83 7.04 -51.34
N VAL A 500 10.56 6.76 -51.06
CA VAL A 500 10.17 5.67 -50.15
C VAL A 500 10.67 4.31 -50.66
N ARG A 501 10.49 4.02 -51.95
CA ARG A 501 10.92 2.74 -52.55
C ARG A 501 12.44 2.58 -52.57
N VAL A 502 13.16 3.66 -52.86
CA VAL A 502 14.63 3.67 -52.78
C VAL A 502 15.09 3.44 -51.34
N ALA A 503 14.50 4.12 -50.37
CA ALA A 503 14.79 3.93 -48.96
C ALA A 503 14.53 2.50 -48.47
N GLU A 504 13.42 1.87 -48.88
CA GLU A 504 13.13 0.47 -48.59
C GLU A 504 14.22 -0.47 -49.11
N THR A 505 14.74 -0.18 -50.30
CA THR A 505 15.79 -1.00 -50.95
C THR A 505 17.14 -0.80 -50.27
N ILE A 506 17.45 0.42 -49.82
CA ILE A 506 18.66 0.70 -49.02
C ILE A 506 18.58 0.03 -47.64
N ARG A 507 17.39 -0.01 -47.04
CA ARG A 507 17.16 -0.65 -45.73
C ARG A 507 17.20 -2.17 -45.80
N SER A 508 16.76 -2.79 -46.90
CA SER A 508 16.62 -4.24 -47.02
C SER A 508 17.89 -5.05 -46.71
N PRO A 509 19.11 -4.64 -47.15
CA PRO A 509 20.34 -5.35 -46.80
C PRO A 509 20.94 -4.96 -45.44
N ALA A 510 20.45 -3.90 -44.79
CA ALA A 510 21.03 -3.35 -43.57
C ALA A 510 20.76 -4.24 -42.35
N ARG A 511 21.80 -4.50 -41.56
CA ARG A 511 21.73 -5.25 -40.30
C ARG A 511 21.44 -4.34 -39.12
N ALA A 512 21.15 -4.91 -37.95
CA ALA A 512 20.87 -4.15 -36.72
C ALA A 512 22.01 -3.20 -36.28
N GLY A 513 23.24 -3.40 -36.77
CA GLY A 513 24.39 -2.54 -36.52
C GLY A 513 24.72 -1.54 -37.64
N ASP A 514 24.05 -1.66 -38.79
CA ASP A 514 24.25 -0.75 -39.93
C ASP A 514 23.31 0.45 -39.80
N LEU A 515 23.71 1.58 -40.38
CA LEU A 515 23.01 2.85 -40.26
C LEU A 515 22.60 3.38 -41.65
N PRO A 516 21.42 3.02 -42.15
CA PRO A 516 20.84 3.64 -43.34
C PRO A 516 20.23 5.00 -42.97
N VAL A 517 20.66 6.06 -43.65
CA VAL A 517 20.39 7.47 -43.30
C VAL A 517 19.88 8.21 -44.53
N ARG A 518 18.95 9.15 -44.34
CA ARG A 518 18.66 10.19 -45.33
C ARG A 518 19.39 11.48 -44.95
N LEU A 519 20.26 11.94 -45.84
CA LEU A 519 21.13 13.10 -45.61
C LEU A 519 20.52 14.41 -46.11
N GLY A 520 19.70 14.32 -47.16
CA GLY A 520 19.11 15.47 -47.84
C GLY A 520 17.86 15.11 -48.65
N GLY A 521 17.52 15.95 -49.63
CA GLY A 521 16.31 15.78 -50.46
C GLY A 521 16.29 14.46 -51.23
N GLU A 522 17.38 14.16 -51.94
CA GLU A 522 17.57 12.98 -52.79
C GLU A 522 18.83 12.17 -52.44
N GLU A 523 19.43 12.50 -51.29
CA GLU A 523 20.71 11.97 -50.82
C GLU A 523 20.52 10.99 -49.65
N PHE A 524 21.13 9.83 -49.77
CA PHE A 524 21.08 8.73 -48.82
C PHE A 524 22.49 8.29 -48.44
N GLY A 525 22.63 7.68 -47.26
CA GLY A 525 23.87 7.07 -46.79
C GLY A 525 23.61 5.71 -46.18
N LEU A 526 24.53 4.77 -46.36
CA LEU A 526 24.55 3.51 -45.62
C LEU A 526 25.91 3.37 -44.95
N PHE A 527 25.94 3.47 -43.62
CA PHE A 527 27.13 3.13 -42.84
C PHE A 527 27.07 1.66 -42.46
N VAL A 528 28.11 0.91 -42.82
CA VAL A 528 28.24 -0.51 -42.54
C VAL A 528 29.33 -0.71 -41.49
N VAL A 529 29.05 -1.51 -40.46
CA VAL A 529 29.94 -1.69 -39.31
C VAL A 529 30.37 -3.15 -39.16
N GLY A 530 31.64 -3.36 -38.86
CA GLY A 530 32.25 -4.67 -38.64
C GLY A 530 32.76 -5.33 -39.93
N GLU A 531 32.92 -6.64 -39.91
CA GLU A 531 33.43 -7.43 -41.06
C GLU A 531 32.74 -7.13 -42.40
N PRO A 532 31.40 -6.89 -42.48
CA PRO A 532 30.74 -6.57 -43.74
C PRO A 532 31.17 -5.24 -44.37
N ALA A 533 31.76 -4.31 -43.60
CA ALA A 533 32.26 -3.05 -44.12
C ALA A 533 33.39 -3.26 -45.16
N LEU A 534 34.07 -4.41 -45.10
CA LEU A 534 35.09 -4.79 -46.08
C LEU A 534 34.48 -5.16 -47.46
N ASP A 535 33.19 -5.49 -47.53
CA ASP A 535 32.42 -5.74 -48.77
C ASP A 535 31.50 -4.55 -49.13
N ILE A 536 31.82 -3.32 -48.68
CA ILE A 536 30.97 -2.14 -48.96
C ILE A 536 30.70 -1.95 -50.45
N ILE A 537 31.67 -2.31 -51.28
CA ILE A 537 31.60 -2.25 -52.73
C ILE A 537 30.54 -3.22 -53.27
N GLY A 538 30.59 -4.48 -52.86
CA GLY A 538 29.61 -5.47 -53.25
C GLY A 538 28.21 -5.10 -52.76
N ILE A 539 28.09 -4.50 -51.57
CA ILE A 539 26.83 -4.01 -51.03
C ILE A 539 26.29 -2.84 -51.87
N ALA A 540 27.13 -1.86 -52.19
CA ALA A 540 26.79 -0.69 -53.01
C ALA A 540 26.32 -1.07 -54.42
N GLU A 541 27.06 -1.93 -55.12
CA GLU A 541 26.71 -2.34 -56.47
C GLU A 541 25.40 -3.14 -56.51
N ARG A 542 25.16 -4.01 -55.51
CA ARG A 542 23.87 -4.72 -55.39
C ARG A 542 22.71 -3.75 -55.19
N MET A 543 22.87 -2.76 -54.31
CA MET A 543 21.82 -1.74 -54.09
C MET A 543 21.57 -0.93 -55.36
N ARG A 544 22.63 -0.53 -56.08
CA ARG A 544 22.52 0.21 -57.34
C ARG A 544 21.73 -0.57 -58.39
N GLN A 545 22.05 -1.85 -58.59
CA GLN A 545 21.33 -2.72 -59.52
C GLN A 545 19.88 -2.91 -59.10
N GLN A 546 19.62 -3.21 -57.81
CA GLN A 546 18.26 -3.36 -57.30
C GLN A 546 17.40 -2.10 -57.47
N ILE A 547 18.01 -0.92 -57.31
CA ILE A 547 17.32 0.35 -57.54
C ILE A 547 17.03 0.57 -59.03
N GLY A 548 18.02 0.29 -59.90
CA GLY A 548 17.86 0.37 -61.35
C GLY A 548 16.80 -0.57 -61.92
N ASP A 549 16.65 -1.76 -61.34
CA ASP A 549 15.70 -2.78 -61.77
C ASP A 549 14.28 -2.59 -61.17
N MET A 550 14.05 -1.53 -60.38
CA MET A 550 12.74 -1.30 -59.78
C MET A 550 11.68 -1.00 -60.83
N SER A 551 10.55 -1.70 -60.72
CA SER A 551 9.31 -1.38 -61.43
C SER A 551 8.35 -0.67 -60.49
N TYR A 552 7.70 0.38 -60.99
CA TYR A 552 6.70 1.15 -60.24
C TYR A 552 5.30 0.89 -60.78
N ALA A 553 4.28 1.12 -59.95
CA ALA A 553 2.89 1.06 -60.41
C ALA A 553 2.50 2.33 -61.17
N GLU A 554 1.38 2.29 -61.91
CA GLU A 554 0.78 3.47 -62.54
C GLU A 554 0.62 4.64 -61.53
N PRO A 555 0.98 5.89 -61.88
CA PRO A 555 1.38 6.38 -63.21
C PRO A 555 2.88 6.28 -63.54
N LEU A 556 3.69 5.61 -62.71
CA LEU A 556 5.15 5.55 -62.82
C LEU A 556 5.67 4.31 -63.54
N HIS A 557 4.81 3.55 -64.21
CA HIS A 557 5.17 2.23 -64.76
C HIS A 557 6.27 2.26 -65.84
N GLU A 558 6.45 3.38 -66.53
CA GLU A 558 7.52 3.60 -67.51
C GLU A 558 8.77 4.27 -66.90
N LEU A 559 8.74 4.65 -65.62
CA LEU A 559 9.84 5.33 -64.96
C LEU A 559 11.01 4.36 -64.72
N GLN A 560 12.21 4.82 -65.01
CA GLN A 560 13.47 4.15 -64.65
C GLN A 560 14.28 5.11 -63.79
N VAL A 561 14.61 4.70 -62.57
CA VAL A 561 15.38 5.49 -61.61
C VAL A 561 16.72 4.81 -61.39
N THR A 562 17.81 5.55 -61.56
CA THR A 562 19.15 5.07 -61.25
C THR A 562 19.74 5.87 -60.10
N VAL A 563 20.78 5.32 -59.49
CA VAL A 563 21.54 6.02 -58.45
C VAL A 563 23.02 6.00 -58.78
N SER A 564 23.68 7.09 -58.42
CA SER A 564 25.15 7.14 -58.36
C SER A 564 25.58 6.87 -56.92
N VAL A 565 26.68 6.13 -56.74
CA VAL A 565 27.16 5.72 -55.41
C VAL A 565 28.64 6.07 -55.23
N GLY A 566 29.00 6.68 -54.10
CA GLY A 566 30.38 6.83 -53.65
C GLY A 566 30.63 5.92 -52.45
N THR A 567 31.72 5.17 -52.41
CA THR A 567 32.06 4.29 -51.29
C THR A 567 33.43 4.63 -50.67
N ALA A 568 33.54 4.47 -49.36
CA ALA A 568 34.81 4.59 -48.64
C ALA A 568 34.84 3.70 -47.40
N ILE A 569 36.04 3.22 -47.04
CA ILE A 569 36.31 2.57 -45.74
C ILE A 569 37.10 3.57 -44.90
N ARG A 570 36.63 3.83 -43.68
CA ARG A 570 37.23 4.80 -42.77
C ARG A 570 38.63 4.35 -42.34
N GLN A 571 39.57 5.29 -42.31
CA GLN A 571 40.89 5.06 -41.70
C GLN A 571 40.87 5.39 -40.19
N GLN A 572 41.63 4.64 -39.39
CA GLN A 572 41.75 4.91 -37.95
C GLN A 572 42.22 6.36 -37.69
N GLY A 573 41.58 7.05 -36.74
CA GLY A 573 41.85 8.46 -36.44
C GLY A 573 41.28 9.47 -37.44
N GLU A 574 40.58 9.03 -38.49
CA GLU A 574 39.88 9.91 -39.43
C GLU A 574 38.59 10.45 -38.82
N GLY A 575 38.44 11.78 -38.75
CA GLY A 575 37.20 12.40 -38.26
C GLY A 575 36.02 12.22 -39.22
N LEU A 576 34.79 12.24 -38.68
CA LEU A 576 33.55 12.01 -39.43
C LEU A 576 33.42 12.90 -40.68
N ASN A 577 33.68 14.21 -40.56
CA ASN A 577 33.57 15.14 -41.69
C ASN A 577 34.51 14.76 -42.83
N LYS A 578 35.77 14.43 -42.52
CA LYS A 578 36.75 14.03 -43.55
C LYS A 578 36.34 12.72 -44.24
N PHE A 579 35.78 11.79 -43.48
CA PHE A 579 35.28 10.52 -44.00
C PHE A 579 34.07 10.71 -44.93
N ILE A 580 33.11 11.56 -44.57
CA ILE A 580 31.99 11.93 -45.46
C ILE A 580 32.52 12.66 -46.70
N ASP A 581 33.39 13.67 -46.52
CA ASP A 581 33.95 14.47 -47.63
C ASP A 581 34.72 13.62 -48.64
N CYS A 582 35.42 12.57 -48.20
CA CYS A 582 36.13 11.68 -49.12
C CYS A 582 35.18 10.81 -49.94
N THR A 583 34.09 10.36 -49.32
CA THR A 583 33.05 9.58 -49.98
C THR A 583 32.23 10.43 -50.95
N ASP A 584 31.96 11.69 -50.59
CA ASP A 584 31.23 12.64 -51.43
C ASP A 584 32.00 12.96 -52.72
N ARG A 585 33.34 13.09 -52.65
CA ARG A 585 34.17 13.22 -53.86
C ARG A 585 34.08 12.00 -54.79
N ALA A 586 33.96 10.81 -54.22
CA ALA A 586 33.75 9.58 -54.99
C ALA A 586 32.38 9.61 -55.67
N LEU A 587 31.32 9.93 -54.93
CA LEU A 587 29.97 10.10 -55.47
C LEU A 587 29.91 11.17 -56.59
N TYR A 588 30.58 12.30 -56.40
CA TYR A 588 30.69 13.35 -57.41
C TYR A 588 31.35 12.85 -58.70
N SER A 589 32.39 12.01 -58.58
CA SER A 589 33.05 11.38 -59.72
C SER A 589 32.10 10.42 -60.46
N ALA A 590 31.33 9.61 -59.71
CA ALA A 590 30.29 8.75 -60.29
C ALA A 590 29.24 9.55 -61.08
N LYS A 591 28.80 10.71 -60.56
CA LYS A 591 27.84 11.58 -61.27
C LYS A 591 28.40 12.22 -62.54
N ASN A 592 29.69 12.58 -62.55
CA ASN A 592 30.33 13.23 -63.70
C ASN A 592 30.66 12.24 -64.83
N GLU A 593 31.03 11.02 -64.49
CA GLU A 593 31.49 9.99 -65.44
C GLU A 593 30.34 9.18 -66.07
N GLY A 594 29.11 9.75 -66.07
CA GLY A 594 27.96 9.16 -66.76
C GLY A 594 26.83 8.64 -65.87
N ARG A 595 26.91 8.80 -64.54
CA ARG A 595 25.89 8.36 -63.56
C ARG A 595 25.65 6.84 -63.57
N ASN A 596 24.70 6.36 -62.76
CA ASN A 596 24.35 4.94 -62.66
C ASN A 596 25.56 4.01 -62.43
N GLN A 597 26.48 4.44 -61.58
CA GLN A 597 27.73 3.72 -61.30
C GLN A 597 28.23 4.01 -59.88
N GLU A 598 29.22 3.23 -59.45
CA GLU A 598 29.87 3.37 -58.16
C GLU A 598 31.34 3.80 -58.35
N TRP A 599 31.82 4.66 -57.45
CA TRP A 599 33.22 5.07 -57.35
C TRP A 599 33.73 4.92 -55.91
N ILE A 600 34.99 4.53 -55.75
CA ILE A 600 35.63 4.36 -54.45
C ILE A 600 36.51 5.58 -54.17
N ALA A 601 36.57 6.04 -52.92
CA ALA A 601 37.31 7.25 -52.50
C ALA A 601 38.83 7.19 -52.75
N ASP A 602 39.39 6.02 -53.04
CA ASP A 602 40.78 5.84 -53.47
C ASP A 602 41.02 6.11 -54.97
N GLY A 603 39.96 6.43 -55.73
CA GLY A 603 40.01 6.78 -57.15
C GLY A 603 39.73 5.62 -58.12
N THR A 604 39.30 4.46 -57.63
CA THR A 604 39.03 3.27 -58.47
C THR A 604 37.54 3.12 -58.82
N ARG A 605 37.26 2.58 -60.02
CA ARG A 605 35.91 2.30 -60.55
C ARG A 605 35.59 0.81 -60.47
N THR A 606 34.34 0.46 -60.18
CA THR A 606 33.83 -0.91 -60.30
C THR A 606 33.32 -1.21 -61.72
N ASP A 607 33.85 -2.28 -62.33
CA ASP A 607 33.30 -2.85 -63.57
C ASP A 607 31.99 -3.60 -63.24
N PRO A 608 30.94 -3.58 -64.10
CA PRO A 608 29.70 -4.35 -63.94
C PRO A 608 29.85 -5.86 -63.61
N GLN A 609 31.06 -6.44 -63.68
CA GLN A 609 31.38 -7.81 -63.23
C GLN A 609 32.09 -7.92 -61.85
N GLY A 610 32.20 -6.84 -61.08
CA GLY A 610 32.79 -6.85 -59.74
C GLY A 610 34.32 -7.03 -59.70
N LYS A 611 35.03 -6.67 -60.77
CA LYS A 611 36.50 -6.69 -60.82
C LYS A 611 37.06 -5.26 -60.85
N PHE A 612 38.01 -4.99 -59.96
CA PHE A 612 38.71 -3.73 -59.82
C PHE A 612 39.52 -3.38 -61.08
N GLY A 613 39.24 -2.24 -61.69
CA GLY A 613 40.12 -1.61 -62.68
C GLY A 613 40.91 -0.49 -62.01
N PHE A 614 42.24 -0.60 -61.99
CA PHE A 614 43.12 0.53 -61.67
C PHE A 614 43.37 1.31 -62.97
N GLU A 615 43.07 2.62 -62.98
CA GLU A 615 43.60 3.55 -63.99
C GLU A 615 44.92 4.16 -63.54
#